data_AF-A0A9P5E1L6-F1
#
_entry.id   AF-A0A9P5E1L6-F1
#
_cell.length_a   1.000
_cell.length_b   1.000
_cell.length_c   1.000
_cell.angle_alpha   90.00
_cell.angle_beta   90.00
_cell.angle_gamma   90.00
#
_symmetry.space_group_name_H-M   'P 1'
#
loop_
_entity.id
_entity.type
_entity.pdbx_description
1 polymer ?
#
loop_
_entity_poly.entity_id
_entity_poly.type
_entity_poly.pdbx_seq_one_letter_code
_entity_poly.pdbx_strand_id
1 'polypeptide(L)'
;MQALFTTTCLALAVFCKPTVAKSSSWSGTSNYFLQGMSDSAQDAYIQTLSSYNTKVVRLWVNQAGKGCQKGSQIVKDIPPLETTIGQYNQGTLDEVDNLLVKLSQKNIKAIIYPHDSNSLIGDYRKDAYWARWGSEYFYQKQDAFDAYDARLSYILNYKGKYSGKVWKNWPQAIFSFNIQNEPMTPQPSICQNGDQAGWACGRATHIRNAGLDSHILISTGGLGGDFSHGCTFSAAVTQCKAIDAISIHRYANVPGQWSDNMPNWLKQANGKKFYLEEWGIDSQKFDQKSAFVSEVNNMNSVGLPNVYWQILPPSSGSCDYNPKNDGGDPFGIYTNSGVNLVGPIKAATSSAAAQDWTGSLY
;
A
#
# COMPACT_ATOMS: atom_id res chain seq x y z
N MET A 1 -2.67 80.47 -3.19
CA MET A 1 -1.73 79.43 -2.74
C MET A 1 -2.51 78.42 -1.92
N GLN A 2 -2.94 77.31 -2.53
CA GLN A 2 -3.58 76.19 -1.85
C GLN A 2 -2.65 74.98 -2.01
N ALA A 3 -2.13 74.48 -0.91
CA ALA A 3 -1.24 73.32 -0.88
C ALA A 3 -2.07 72.04 -0.76
N LEU A 4 -1.94 71.13 -1.73
CA LEU A 4 -2.42 69.75 -1.63
C LEU A 4 -1.45 68.95 -0.76
N PHE A 5 -1.97 68.33 0.30
CA PHE A 5 -1.31 67.23 1.00
C PHE A 5 -1.80 65.90 0.42
N THR A 6 -0.90 65.19 -0.26
CA THR A 6 -1.11 63.81 -0.71
C THR A 6 -0.61 62.86 0.37
N THR A 7 -1.54 62.18 1.05
CA THR A 7 -1.21 61.15 2.06
C THR A 7 -1.04 59.81 1.37
N THR A 8 0.19 59.31 1.29
CA THR A 8 0.51 57.98 0.74
C THR A 8 0.33 56.92 1.84
N CYS A 9 -0.73 56.12 1.76
CA CYS A 9 -0.88 54.92 2.59
C CYS A 9 -0.03 53.78 2.02
N LEU A 10 1.08 53.44 2.68
CA LEU A 10 1.78 52.18 2.47
C LEU A 10 0.97 51.03 3.08
N ALA A 11 0.35 50.20 2.24
CA ALA A 11 -0.21 48.92 2.65
C ALA A 11 0.92 47.90 2.84
N LEU A 12 1.27 47.60 4.08
CA LEU A 12 2.12 46.46 4.45
C LEU A 12 1.31 45.16 4.23
N ALA A 13 1.46 44.55 3.06
CA ALA A 13 1.02 43.19 2.81
C ALA A 13 1.89 42.23 3.63
N VAL A 14 1.41 41.84 4.82
CA VAL A 14 1.97 40.72 5.58
C VAL A 14 1.67 39.46 4.78
N PHE A 15 2.64 38.99 3.99
CA PHE A 15 2.60 37.66 3.41
C PHE A 15 2.72 36.64 4.55
N CYS A 16 1.58 36.22 5.10
CA CYS A 16 1.50 35.01 5.90
C CYS A 16 1.85 33.85 4.97
N LYS A 17 3.12 33.46 4.92
CA LYS A 17 3.49 32.18 4.30
C LYS A 17 2.74 31.10 5.08
N PRO A 18 1.83 30.33 4.47
CA PRO A 18 1.22 29.22 5.18
C PRO A 18 2.36 28.32 5.66
N THR A 19 2.48 28.15 6.97
CA THR A 19 3.30 27.08 7.54
C THR A 19 2.70 25.79 7.03
N VAL A 20 3.33 25.21 6.01
CA VAL A 20 2.99 23.87 5.53
C VAL A 20 3.00 22.96 6.74
N ALA A 21 1.87 22.32 7.04
CA ALA A 21 1.81 21.35 8.13
C ALA A 21 2.92 20.32 7.89
N LYS A 22 3.73 20.08 8.92
CA LYS A 22 4.87 19.16 8.82
C LYS A 22 4.53 17.93 9.64
N SER A 23 4.05 16.88 8.99
CA SER A 23 3.81 15.60 9.66
C SER A 23 5.11 14.83 9.94
N SER A 24 5.02 13.84 10.82
CA SER A 24 6.05 12.82 10.97
C SER A 24 6.06 11.84 9.78
N SER A 25 7.19 11.16 9.56
CA SER A 25 7.25 9.96 8.70
C SER A 25 6.56 8.79 9.41
N TRP A 26 6.50 7.63 8.76
CA TRP A 26 5.82 6.45 9.29
C TRP A 26 6.36 5.14 8.68
N SER A 27 6.15 4.05 9.40
CA SER A 27 6.47 2.69 8.96
C SER A 27 5.25 1.78 9.05
N GLY A 28 5.21 0.81 8.15
CA GLY A 28 4.15 -0.19 7.99
C GLY A 28 4.69 -1.58 7.69
N THR A 29 3.78 -2.53 7.50
CA THR A 29 4.11 -3.88 7.02
C THR A 29 3.00 -4.43 6.14
N SER A 30 3.34 -5.42 5.33
CA SER A 30 2.39 -6.26 4.60
C SER A 30 1.99 -7.51 5.37
N ASN A 31 0.75 -7.98 5.19
CA ASN A 31 0.37 -9.37 5.50
C ASN A 31 -0.88 -9.77 4.70
N TYR A 32 -0.72 -10.63 3.70
CA TYR A 32 -1.79 -11.00 2.75
C TYR A 32 -2.72 -12.12 3.23
N PHE A 33 -2.43 -12.76 4.36
CA PHE A 33 -3.19 -13.90 4.88
C PHE A 33 -3.75 -13.65 6.29
N LEU A 34 -3.54 -12.46 6.85
CA LEU A 34 -3.95 -12.10 8.22
C LEU A 34 -5.45 -12.37 8.46
N GLN A 35 -6.28 -12.18 7.44
CA GLN A 35 -7.73 -12.36 7.50
C GLN A 35 -8.14 -13.82 7.75
N GLY A 36 -7.29 -14.79 7.38
CA GLY A 36 -7.52 -16.21 7.58
C GLY A 36 -7.06 -16.76 8.94
N MET A 37 -6.29 -15.99 9.70
CA MET A 37 -5.79 -16.40 11.02
C MET A 37 -6.90 -16.41 12.08
N SER A 38 -6.65 -17.04 13.24
CA SER A 38 -7.58 -16.98 14.37
C SER A 38 -7.67 -15.56 14.93
N ASP A 39 -8.82 -15.21 15.52
CA ASP A 39 -9.00 -13.88 16.09
C ASP A 39 -7.96 -13.56 17.17
N SER A 40 -7.60 -14.53 18.01
CA SER A 40 -6.57 -14.37 19.03
C SER A 40 -5.18 -14.12 18.44
N ALA A 41 -4.84 -14.77 17.32
CA ALA A 41 -3.55 -14.58 16.66
C ALA A 41 -3.49 -13.23 15.92
N GLN A 42 -4.60 -12.82 15.31
CA GLN A 42 -4.75 -11.47 14.76
C GLN A 42 -4.55 -10.41 15.84
N ASP A 43 -5.23 -10.54 16.98
CA ASP A 43 -5.19 -9.56 18.08
C ASP A 43 -3.77 -9.46 18.67
N ALA A 44 -3.11 -10.59 18.90
CA ALA A 44 -1.73 -10.62 19.39
C ALA A 44 -0.75 -9.97 18.41
N TYR A 45 -0.89 -10.26 17.11
CA TYR A 45 -0.06 -9.67 16.07
C TYR A 45 -0.28 -8.15 15.95
N ILE A 46 -1.54 -7.71 15.90
CA ILE A 46 -1.90 -6.29 15.82
C ILE A 46 -1.44 -5.52 17.08
N GLN A 47 -1.56 -6.13 18.26
CA GLN A 47 -1.03 -5.56 19.50
C GLN A 47 0.50 -5.42 19.44
N THR A 48 1.20 -6.38 18.84
CA THR A 48 2.64 -6.31 18.62
C THR A 48 3.01 -5.15 17.69
N LEU A 49 2.35 -5.03 16.53
CA LEU A 49 2.56 -3.91 15.60
C LEU A 49 2.28 -2.55 16.26
N SER A 50 1.21 -2.46 17.05
CA SER A 50 0.88 -1.26 17.82
C SER A 50 2.01 -0.88 18.80
N SER A 51 2.63 -1.86 19.46
CA SER A 51 3.77 -1.63 20.37
C SER A 51 5.01 -1.10 19.64
N TYR A 52 5.15 -1.37 18.33
CA TYR A 52 6.23 -0.86 17.49
C TYR A 52 5.93 0.55 16.97
N ASN A 53 4.72 1.08 17.23
CA ASN A 53 4.18 2.29 16.63
C ASN A 53 4.04 2.21 15.10
N THR A 54 3.81 1.00 14.56
CA THR A 54 3.41 0.79 13.16
C THR A 54 2.16 1.62 12.87
N LYS A 55 2.11 2.26 11.69
CA LYS A 55 0.99 3.13 11.31
C LYS A 55 0.10 2.56 10.21
N VAL A 56 0.66 1.69 9.38
CA VAL A 56 -0.04 1.16 8.20
C VAL A 56 0.17 -0.36 8.09
N VAL A 57 -0.89 -1.09 7.75
CA VAL A 57 -0.82 -2.49 7.32
C VAL A 57 -1.39 -2.64 5.93
N ARG A 58 -0.62 -3.27 5.03
CA ARG A 58 -1.02 -3.62 3.67
C ARG A 58 -1.90 -4.88 3.72
N LEU A 59 -3.13 -4.84 3.20
CA LEU A 59 -4.13 -5.93 3.28
C LEU A 59 -4.80 -6.24 1.94
N TRP A 60 -5.00 -7.53 1.66
CA TRP A 60 -5.54 -8.00 0.40
C TRP A 60 -7.01 -8.35 0.48
N VAL A 61 -7.75 -7.98 -0.55
CA VAL A 61 -9.05 -8.57 -0.87
C VAL A 61 -8.79 -9.84 -1.69
N ASN A 62 -8.30 -10.88 -1.01
CA ASN A 62 -7.91 -12.15 -1.63
C ASN A 62 -8.37 -13.36 -0.80
N GLN A 63 -8.44 -14.51 -1.47
CA GLN A 63 -8.71 -15.79 -0.83
C GLN A 63 -7.55 -16.25 0.04
N ALA A 64 -7.86 -17.14 0.97
CA ALA A 64 -6.89 -17.83 1.82
C ALA A 64 -7.46 -19.19 2.21
N GLY A 65 -6.68 -20.26 2.05
CA GLY A 65 -7.10 -21.61 2.44
C GLY A 65 -6.58 -21.98 3.82
N LYS A 66 -7.33 -22.78 4.59
CA LYS A 66 -6.84 -23.37 5.84
C LYS A 66 -5.54 -24.12 5.64
N GLY A 67 -4.67 -24.06 6.64
CA GLY A 67 -3.38 -24.71 6.63
C GLY A 67 -2.27 -23.78 7.09
N CYS A 68 -1.04 -24.12 6.71
CA CYS A 68 0.13 -23.34 7.06
C CYS A 68 0.46 -22.32 5.98
N GLN A 69 0.60 -21.06 6.38
CA GLN A 69 1.07 -19.99 5.52
C GLN A 69 2.18 -19.22 6.24
N LYS A 70 3.41 -19.33 5.71
CA LYS A 70 4.59 -18.61 6.22
C LYS A 70 4.74 -18.67 7.74
N GLY A 71 4.61 -19.87 8.30
CA GLY A 71 4.74 -20.15 9.73
C GLY A 71 3.51 -19.83 10.57
N SER A 72 2.46 -19.28 9.96
CA SER A 72 1.18 -19.00 10.63
C SER A 72 0.14 -20.07 10.29
N GLN A 73 -0.69 -20.42 11.25
CA GLN A 73 -1.85 -21.25 11.02
C GLN A 73 -3.03 -20.40 10.53
N ILE A 74 -3.52 -20.70 9.32
CA ILE A 74 -4.80 -20.25 8.80
C ILE A 74 -5.87 -21.22 9.29
N VAL A 75 -6.88 -20.68 9.99
CA VAL A 75 -7.97 -21.47 10.60
C VAL A 75 -9.32 -21.21 9.95
N LYS A 76 -9.41 -20.21 9.05
CA LYS A 76 -10.61 -19.87 8.29
C LYS A 76 -10.33 -20.02 6.80
N ASP A 77 -11.27 -20.61 6.07
CA ASP A 77 -11.26 -20.55 4.61
C ASP A 77 -11.90 -19.24 4.18
N ILE A 78 -11.13 -18.43 3.48
CA ILE A 78 -11.54 -17.14 2.95
C ILE A 78 -11.82 -17.35 1.47
N PRO A 79 -13.07 -17.19 1.01
CA PRO A 79 -13.38 -17.41 -0.39
C PRO A 79 -12.70 -16.35 -1.27
N PRO A 80 -12.48 -16.63 -2.56
CA PRO A 80 -12.16 -15.59 -3.53
C PRO A 80 -13.33 -14.59 -3.62
N LEU A 81 -13.01 -13.30 -3.72
CA LEU A 81 -14.03 -12.26 -3.89
C LEU A 81 -14.86 -12.52 -5.15
N GLU A 82 -14.26 -13.05 -6.21
CA GLU A 82 -14.90 -13.14 -7.52
C GLU A 82 -14.38 -14.37 -8.27
N THR A 83 -15.22 -15.40 -8.41
CA THR A 83 -14.94 -16.57 -9.26
C THR A 83 -15.59 -16.46 -10.63
N THR A 84 -16.68 -15.70 -10.71
CA THR A 84 -17.39 -15.35 -11.93
C THR A 84 -17.46 -13.83 -11.99
N ILE A 85 -17.00 -13.23 -13.10
CA ILE A 85 -16.95 -11.77 -13.25
C ILE A 85 -18.33 -11.16 -13.00
N GLY A 86 -18.39 -10.17 -12.11
CA GLY A 86 -19.60 -9.48 -11.69
C GLY A 86 -20.40 -10.18 -10.57
N GLN A 87 -19.95 -11.34 -10.09
CA GLN A 87 -20.56 -12.04 -8.95
C GLN A 87 -19.59 -12.03 -7.76
N TYR A 88 -19.89 -11.19 -6.79
CA TYR A 88 -19.00 -10.92 -5.66
C TYR A 88 -19.38 -11.70 -4.40
N ASN A 89 -18.42 -12.39 -3.82
CA ASN A 89 -18.54 -13.05 -2.53
C ASN A 89 -18.19 -12.08 -1.40
N GLN A 90 -19.23 -11.62 -0.70
CA GLN A 90 -19.08 -10.67 0.40
C GLN A 90 -18.23 -11.21 1.56
N GLY A 91 -18.16 -12.53 1.75
CA GLY A 91 -17.42 -13.14 2.87
C GLY A 91 -15.93 -12.76 2.90
N THR A 92 -15.32 -12.52 1.74
CA THR A 92 -13.94 -12.00 1.65
C THR A 92 -13.82 -10.60 2.28
N LEU A 93 -14.78 -9.72 2.02
CA LEU A 93 -14.79 -8.35 2.56
C LEU A 93 -15.16 -8.33 4.04
N ASP A 94 -16.05 -9.22 4.49
CA ASP A 94 -16.39 -9.36 5.92
C ASP A 94 -15.13 -9.63 6.76
N GLU A 95 -14.26 -10.55 6.34
CA GLU A 95 -13.06 -10.91 7.11
C GLU A 95 -12.00 -9.80 7.08
N VAL A 96 -11.88 -9.06 5.98
CA VAL A 96 -11.03 -7.85 5.94
C VAL A 96 -11.62 -6.74 6.82
N ASP A 97 -12.94 -6.53 6.83
CA ASP A 97 -13.61 -5.53 7.67
C ASP A 97 -13.37 -5.76 9.16
N ASN A 98 -13.39 -7.02 9.59
CA ASN A 98 -13.02 -7.40 10.95
C ASN A 98 -11.59 -6.94 11.29
N LEU A 99 -10.63 -7.13 10.39
CA LEU A 99 -9.26 -6.62 10.58
C LEU A 99 -9.20 -5.10 10.63
N LEU A 100 -9.96 -4.40 9.78
CA LEU A 100 -10.01 -2.93 9.80
C LEU A 100 -10.51 -2.39 11.14
N VAL A 101 -11.50 -3.05 11.75
CA VAL A 101 -11.96 -2.71 13.11
C VAL A 101 -10.83 -2.88 14.11
N LYS A 102 -10.13 -4.02 14.09
CA LYS A 102 -9.03 -4.31 15.04
C LYS A 102 -7.84 -3.36 14.87
N LEU A 103 -7.44 -3.06 13.64
CA LEU A 103 -6.35 -2.14 13.33
C LEU A 103 -6.68 -0.71 13.75
N SER A 104 -7.89 -0.22 13.41
CA SER A 104 -8.30 1.15 13.74
C SER A 104 -8.40 1.40 15.24
N GLN A 105 -8.80 0.40 16.04
CA GLN A 105 -8.73 0.47 17.51
C GLN A 105 -7.32 0.69 18.07
N LYS A 106 -6.28 0.39 17.28
CA LYS A 106 -4.86 0.61 17.62
C LYS A 106 -4.25 1.81 16.90
N ASN A 107 -5.07 2.64 16.24
CA ASN A 107 -4.62 3.75 15.38
C ASN A 107 -3.68 3.30 14.25
N ILE A 108 -3.93 2.10 13.73
CA ILE A 108 -3.26 1.56 12.54
C ILE A 108 -4.28 1.62 11.40
N LYS A 109 -3.89 2.20 10.27
CA LYS A 109 -4.73 2.24 9.06
C LYS A 109 -4.32 1.13 8.08
N ALA A 110 -5.19 0.83 7.12
CA ALA A 110 -4.91 -0.16 6.09
C ALA A 110 -4.70 0.45 4.71
N ILE A 111 -3.81 -0.16 3.92
CA ILE A 111 -3.83 -0.04 2.46
C ILE A 111 -4.63 -1.24 1.92
N ILE A 112 -5.64 -0.98 1.11
CA ILE A 112 -6.50 -2.03 0.54
C ILE A 112 -6.08 -2.36 -0.89
N TYR A 113 -5.82 -3.65 -1.15
CA TYR A 113 -5.56 -4.19 -2.49
C TYR A 113 -6.83 -4.82 -3.03
N PRO A 114 -7.46 -4.20 -4.02
CA PRO A 114 -8.70 -4.75 -4.56
C PRO A 114 -8.48 -6.03 -5.38
N HIS A 115 -7.28 -6.24 -5.92
CA HIS A 115 -6.93 -7.38 -6.79
C HIS A 115 -5.41 -7.57 -6.87
N ASP A 116 -4.96 -8.80 -7.09
CA ASP A 116 -3.55 -9.15 -7.24
C ASP A 116 -3.14 -9.36 -8.71
N SER A 117 -2.22 -8.55 -9.27
CA SER A 117 -1.78 -8.76 -10.66
C SER A 117 -1.14 -10.14 -10.89
N ASN A 118 -0.61 -10.77 -9.84
CA ASN A 118 -0.04 -12.11 -9.93
C ASN A 118 -1.07 -13.18 -10.35
N SER A 119 -2.36 -12.94 -10.09
CA SER A 119 -3.45 -13.77 -10.61
C SER A 119 -3.61 -13.70 -12.13
N LEU A 120 -2.88 -12.81 -12.81
CA LEU A 120 -2.85 -12.72 -14.27
C LEU A 120 -1.63 -13.40 -14.89
N ILE A 121 -0.74 -14.03 -14.11
CA ILE A 121 0.45 -14.74 -14.65
C ILE A 121 0.06 -16.05 -15.36
N GLY A 122 -1.11 -16.60 -15.07
CA GLY A 122 -1.64 -17.80 -15.74
C GLY A 122 -1.20 -19.14 -15.15
N ASP A 123 -0.62 -19.11 -13.95
CA ASP A 123 -0.26 -20.29 -13.18
C ASP A 123 -1.40 -20.74 -12.24
N TYR A 124 -1.07 -21.40 -11.13
CA TYR A 124 -2.04 -21.85 -10.13
C TYR A 124 -2.81 -20.71 -9.45
N ARG A 125 -2.36 -19.45 -9.59
CA ARG A 125 -3.00 -18.24 -9.01
C ARG A 125 -4.08 -17.64 -9.90
N LYS A 126 -4.27 -18.18 -11.11
CA LYS A 126 -5.17 -17.63 -12.13
C LYS A 126 -6.60 -17.47 -11.64
N ASP A 127 -7.20 -16.34 -11.98
CA ASP A 127 -8.57 -16.01 -11.60
C ASP A 127 -9.49 -15.81 -12.81
N ALA A 128 -10.71 -15.31 -12.55
CA ALA A 128 -11.71 -15.10 -13.58
C ALA A 128 -11.31 -14.06 -14.64
N TYR A 129 -10.47 -13.08 -14.28
CA TYR A 129 -9.97 -12.07 -15.22
C TYR A 129 -8.95 -12.68 -16.17
N TRP A 130 -8.02 -13.48 -15.64
CA TRP A 130 -7.10 -14.24 -16.49
C TRP A 130 -7.85 -15.16 -17.45
N ALA A 131 -8.87 -15.88 -16.96
CA ALA A 131 -9.63 -16.83 -17.77
C ALA A 131 -10.34 -16.16 -18.97
N ARG A 132 -10.75 -14.89 -18.84
CA ARG A 132 -11.46 -14.17 -19.90
C ARG A 132 -10.55 -13.35 -20.82
N TRP A 133 -9.55 -12.68 -20.27
CA TRP A 133 -8.74 -11.70 -21.02
C TRP A 133 -7.23 -12.00 -20.99
N GLY A 134 -6.77 -12.94 -20.17
CA GLY A 134 -5.34 -13.14 -19.93
C GLY A 134 -4.67 -11.89 -19.34
N SER A 135 -3.33 -11.89 -19.33
CA SER A 135 -2.56 -10.77 -18.78
C SER A 135 -2.56 -9.52 -19.64
N GLU A 136 -2.71 -9.65 -20.96
CA GLU A 136 -2.58 -8.51 -21.88
C GLU A 136 -3.90 -7.77 -22.03
N TYR A 137 -4.97 -8.44 -22.47
CA TYR A 137 -6.23 -7.78 -22.78
C TYR A 137 -6.93 -7.21 -21.54
N PHE A 138 -6.62 -7.73 -20.35
CA PHE A 138 -7.09 -7.14 -19.09
C PHE A 138 -6.71 -5.65 -18.95
N TYR A 139 -5.52 -5.26 -19.45
CA TYR A 139 -5.03 -3.87 -19.39
C TYR A 139 -5.27 -3.08 -20.69
N GLN A 140 -5.95 -3.65 -21.69
CA GLN A 140 -6.15 -2.98 -22.99
C GLN A 140 -7.61 -2.89 -23.47
N LYS A 141 -8.52 -3.75 -22.98
CA LYS A 141 -9.89 -3.83 -23.49
C LYS A 141 -10.88 -3.12 -22.58
N GLN A 142 -11.75 -2.32 -23.19
CA GLN A 142 -12.79 -1.59 -22.47
C GLN A 142 -13.74 -2.51 -21.69
N ASP A 143 -14.07 -3.70 -22.18
CA ASP A 143 -14.94 -4.62 -21.44
C ASP A 143 -14.25 -5.21 -20.20
N ALA A 144 -12.93 -5.43 -20.24
CA ALA A 144 -12.13 -5.75 -19.06
C ALA A 144 -12.09 -4.58 -18.09
N PHE A 145 -12.04 -3.37 -18.62
CA PHE A 145 -12.04 -2.15 -17.83
C PHE A 145 -13.37 -2.02 -17.07
N ASP A 146 -14.49 -2.12 -17.76
CA ASP A 146 -15.81 -1.97 -17.14
C ASP A 146 -16.04 -3.04 -16.06
N ALA A 147 -15.59 -4.27 -16.30
CA ALA A 147 -15.66 -5.36 -15.32
C ALA A 147 -14.82 -5.09 -14.07
N TYR A 148 -13.58 -4.63 -14.23
CA TYR A 148 -12.73 -4.31 -13.10
C TYR A 148 -13.22 -3.08 -12.33
N ASP A 149 -13.77 -2.08 -13.02
CA ASP A 149 -14.41 -0.92 -12.39
C ASP A 149 -15.66 -1.31 -11.59
N ALA A 150 -16.43 -2.32 -12.04
CA ALA A 150 -17.51 -2.88 -11.26
C ALA A 150 -17.00 -3.53 -9.96
N ARG A 151 -15.87 -4.23 -10.00
CA ARG A 151 -15.22 -4.79 -8.80
C ARG A 151 -14.76 -3.70 -7.85
N LEU A 152 -14.09 -2.66 -8.35
CA LEU A 152 -13.68 -1.51 -7.55
C LEU A 152 -14.90 -0.83 -6.89
N SER A 153 -15.98 -0.62 -7.64
CA SER A 153 -17.24 -0.10 -7.11
C SER A 153 -17.81 -0.97 -6.00
N TYR A 154 -17.81 -2.29 -6.17
CA TYR A 154 -18.31 -3.23 -5.15
C TYR A 154 -17.53 -3.09 -3.84
N ILE A 155 -16.19 -3.09 -3.91
CA ILE A 155 -15.31 -2.95 -2.74
C ILE A 155 -15.49 -1.57 -2.07
N LEU A 156 -15.53 -0.50 -2.85
CA LEU A 156 -15.66 0.87 -2.31
C LEU A 156 -17.01 1.09 -1.60
N ASN A 157 -18.09 0.55 -2.16
CA ASN A 157 -19.45 0.71 -1.62
C ASN A 157 -19.82 -0.35 -0.59
N TYR A 158 -18.93 -1.31 -0.30
CA TYR A 158 -19.19 -2.31 0.71
C TYR A 158 -19.43 -1.67 2.08
N LYS A 159 -20.55 -2.04 2.70
CA LYS A 159 -20.88 -1.69 4.07
C LYS A 159 -20.43 -2.82 4.99
N GLY A 160 -19.43 -2.52 5.80
CA GLY A 160 -18.81 -3.46 6.73
C GLY A 160 -19.80 -4.15 7.64
N LYS A 161 -19.74 -5.48 7.68
CA LYS A 161 -20.52 -6.30 8.59
C LYS A 161 -20.20 -6.03 10.06
N TYR A 162 -18.92 -5.80 10.37
CA TYR A 162 -18.44 -5.60 11.73
C TYR A 162 -18.31 -4.11 12.07
N SER A 163 -17.85 -3.30 11.12
CA SER A 163 -17.69 -1.85 11.31
C SER A 163 -19.01 -1.07 11.18
N GLY A 164 -19.95 -1.58 10.39
CA GLY A 164 -21.15 -0.84 9.95
C GLY A 164 -20.84 0.34 9.02
N LYS A 165 -19.57 0.55 8.63
CA LYS A 165 -19.09 1.68 7.83
C LYS A 165 -19.06 1.32 6.36
N VAL A 166 -19.36 2.30 5.50
CA VAL A 166 -19.10 2.17 4.06
C VAL A 166 -17.62 2.48 3.84
N TRP A 167 -16.88 1.55 3.23
CA TRP A 167 -15.42 1.61 3.18
C TRP A 167 -14.87 2.88 2.50
N LYS A 168 -15.49 3.36 1.42
CA LYS A 168 -15.06 4.62 0.76
C LYS A 168 -15.19 5.88 1.64
N ASN A 169 -15.91 5.78 2.77
CA ASN A 169 -16.17 6.87 3.72
C ASN A 169 -15.56 6.59 5.11
N TRP A 170 -14.53 5.74 5.20
CA TRP A 170 -13.92 5.33 6.47
C TRP A 170 -12.43 5.69 6.61
N PRO A 171 -12.07 6.99 6.56
CA PRO A 171 -10.68 7.43 6.61
C PRO A 171 -9.98 7.15 7.94
N GLN A 172 -10.71 6.80 9.00
CA GLN A 172 -10.13 6.41 10.28
C GLN A 172 -9.46 5.02 10.21
N ALA A 173 -9.93 4.12 9.35
CA ALA A 173 -9.38 2.77 9.22
C ALA A 173 -8.62 2.55 7.91
N ILE A 174 -8.93 3.29 6.85
CA ILE A 174 -8.32 3.10 5.53
C ILE A 174 -7.45 4.31 5.20
N PHE A 175 -6.18 4.05 4.94
CA PHE A 175 -5.19 5.04 4.50
C PHE A 175 -5.28 5.24 2.99
N SER A 176 -5.34 4.15 2.23
CA SER A 176 -5.46 4.23 0.78
C SER A 176 -6.13 3.01 0.16
N PHE A 177 -6.73 3.24 -1.01
CA PHE A 177 -7.03 2.18 -1.98
C PHE A 177 -5.95 2.18 -3.05
N ASN A 178 -5.39 1.01 -3.30
CA ASN A 178 -4.57 0.79 -4.47
C ASN A 178 -5.44 0.57 -5.71
N ILE A 179 -4.96 0.95 -6.89
CA ILE A 179 -5.65 0.60 -8.14
C ILE A 179 -5.58 -0.92 -8.41
N GLN A 180 -4.48 -1.58 -8.03
CA GLN A 180 -4.25 -3.04 -8.03
C GLN A 180 -2.90 -3.31 -7.32
N ASN A 181 -2.64 -4.53 -6.85
CA ASN A 181 -1.28 -4.93 -6.51
C ASN A 181 -0.43 -5.10 -7.77
N GLU A 182 0.74 -4.49 -7.80
CA GLU A 182 1.75 -4.65 -8.85
C GLU A 182 1.22 -4.59 -10.28
N PRO A 183 0.40 -3.58 -10.65
CA PRO A 183 -0.30 -3.59 -11.92
C PRO A 183 0.67 -3.70 -13.10
N MET A 184 0.29 -4.48 -14.10
CA MET A 184 1.10 -4.75 -15.31
C MET A 184 2.41 -5.52 -15.09
N THR A 185 2.69 -6.05 -13.90
CA THR A 185 3.85 -6.95 -13.69
C THR A 185 3.89 -8.15 -14.63
N PRO A 186 2.76 -8.81 -14.97
CA PRO A 186 2.80 -9.91 -15.93
C PRO A 186 3.07 -9.45 -17.37
N GLN A 187 2.93 -8.15 -17.67
CA GLN A 187 3.17 -7.55 -19.00
C GLN A 187 3.78 -6.13 -18.87
N PRO A 188 5.05 -6.00 -18.42
CA PRO A 188 5.65 -4.69 -18.13
C PRO A 188 5.74 -3.78 -19.37
N SER A 189 5.74 -4.37 -20.58
CA SER A 189 5.72 -3.63 -21.84
C SER A 189 4.54 -2.66 -21.95
N ILE A 190 3.41 -2.93 -21.29
CA ILE A 190 2.22 -2.06 -21.32
C ILE A 190 2.52 -0.73 -20.64
N CYS A 191 3.10 -0.74 -19.44
CA CYS A 191 3.48 0.49 -18.76
C CYS A 191 4.74 1.14 -19.34
N GLN A 192 5.69 0.36 -19.86
CA GLN A 192 6.87 0.88 -20.55
C GLN A 192 6.51 1.63 -21.84
N ASN A 193 5.45 1.19 -22.53
CA ASN A 193 4.89 1.89 -23.69
C ASN A 193 3.93 3.04 -23.30
N GLY A 194 3.92 3.43 -22.02
CA GLY A 194 3.22 4.60 -21.52
C GLY A 194 1.75 4.37 -21.14
N ASP A 195 1.32 3.11 -20.97
CA ASP A 195 -0.08 2.76 -20.65
C ASP A 195 -1.04 3.40 -21.67
N GLN A 196 -0.86 3.09 -22.96
CA GLN A 196 -1.56 3.75 -24.07
C GLN A 196 -3.09 3.62 -24.00
N ALA A 197 -3.59 2.55 -23.37
CA ALA A 197 -5.02 2.34 -23.16
C ALA A 197 -5.57 3.14 -21.96
N GLY A 198 -4.70 3.84 -21.21
CA GLY A 198 -5.06 4.69 -20.09
C GLY A 198 -5.60 3.92 -18.89
N TRP A 199 -5.17 2.67 -18.68
CA TRP A 199 -5.70 1.79 -17.66
C TRP A 199 -5.50 2.39 -16.26
N ALA A 200 -4.27 2.78 -15.90
CA ALA A 200 -3.94 3.23 -14.55
C ALA A 200 -4.72 4.49 -14.16
N CYS A 201 -4.72 5.51 -15.03
CA CYS A 201 -5.45 6.73 -14.74
C CYS A 201 -6.98 6.55 -14.84
N GLY A 202 -7.45 5.67 -15.73
CA GLY A 202 -8.86 5.28 -15.83
C GLY A 202 -9.36 4.69 -14.52
N ARG A 203 -8.63 3.70 -13.94
CA ARG A 203 -9.01 3.06 -12.67
C ARG A 203 -9.02 4.07 -11.53
N ALA A 204 -7.98 4.89 -11.43
CA ALA A 204 -7.89 5.93 -10.39
C ALA A 204 -9.05 6.94 -10.51
N THR A 205 -9.38 7.36 -11.73
CA THR A 205 -10.49 8.28 -12.00
C THR A 205 -11.83 7.65 -11.62
N HIS A 206 -12.03 6.37 -11.91
CA HIS A 206 -13.22 5.63 -11.50
C HIS A 206 -13.36 5.59 -9.97
N ILE A 207 -12.30 5.25 -9.23
CA ILE A 207 -12.29 5.27 -7.76
C ILE A 207 -12.66 6.66 -7.22
N ARG A 208 -12.07 7.73 -7.79
CA ARG A 208 -12.37 9.10 -7.37
C ARG A 208 -13.84 9.45 -7.63
N ASN A 209 -14.36 9.13 -8.82
CA ASN A 209 -15.74 9.42 -9.22
C ASN A 209 -16.77 8.61 -8.44
N ALA A 210 -16.39 7.45 -7.89
CA ALA A 210 -17.22 6.68 -6.97
C ALA A 210 -17.46 7.38 -5.61
N GLY A 211 -16.83 8.55 -5.39
CA GLY A 211 -17.03 9.38 -4.20
C GLY A 211 -16.17 8.94 -3.02
N LEU A 212 -14.93 8.53 -3.29
CA LEU A 212 -13.96 8.24 -2.23
C LEU A 212 -13.67 9.51 -1.41
N ASP A 213 -13.77 9.39 -0.08
CA ASP A 213 -13.41 10.46 0.86
C ASP A 213 -12.00 11.00 0.55
N SER A 214 -11.84 12.32 0.53
CA SER A 214 -10.58 12.98 0.17
C SER A 214 -9.44 12.70 1.16
N HIS A 215 -9.74 12.21 2.35
CA HIS A 215 -8.75 11.77 3.34
C HIS A 215 -8.25 10.35 3.08
N ILE A 216 -8.90 9.57 2.20
CA ILE A 216 -8.40 8.27 1.73
C ILE A 216 -7.68 8.48 0.41
N LEU A 217 -6.42 8.05 0.33
CA LEU A 217 -5.62 8.22 -0.88
C LEU A 217 -5.96 7.17 -1.95
N ILE A 218 -5.81 7.56 -3.20
CA ILE A 218 -5.74 6.67 -4.35
C ILE A 218 -4.26 6.47 -4.69
N SER A 219 -3.82 5.22 -4.67
CA SER A 219 -2.40 4.85 -4.79
C SER A 219 -2.18 3.81 -5.90
N THR A 220 -0.97 3.78 -6.46
CA THR A 220 -0.68 3.03 -7.70
C THR A 220 -0.47 1.53 -7.48
N GLY A 221 -0.05 1.13 -6.29
CA GLY A 221 0.25 -0.26 -5.96
C GLY A 221 1.48 -0.88 -6.56
N GLY A 222 2.52 -0.09 -6.84
CA GLY A 222 3.75 -0.59 -7.43
C GLY A 222 3.55 -0.87 -8.91
N LEU A 223 3.16 0.14 -9.70
CA LEU A 223 2.94 -0.03 -11.14
C LEU A 223 4.20 -0.58 -11.82
N GLY A 224 4.01 -1.70 -12.53
CA GLY A 224 5.05 -2.52 -13.15
C GLY A 224 5.69 -3.55 -12.21
N GLY A 225 5.30 -3.59 -10.93
CA GLY A 225 5.94 -4.40 -9.89
C GLY A 225 7.21 -3.71 -9.42
N ASP A 226 8.32 -4.44 -9.41
CA ASP A 226 9.62 -3.91 -9.00
C ASP A 226 10.02 -2.67 -9.82
N PHE A 227 10.58 -1.68 -9.12
CA PHE A 227 11.05 -0.41 -9.66
C PHE A 227 11.95 -0.56 -10.91
N SER A 228 12.72 -1.65 -10.99
CA SER A 228 13.62 -1.94 -12.12
C SER A 228 12.90 -2.07 -13.47
N HIS A 229 11.59 -2.30 -13.50
CA HIS A 229 10.81 -2.35 -14.74
C HIS A 229 10.54 -0.96 -15.35
N GLY A 230 10.87 0.14 -14.65
CA GLY A 230 10.83 1.50 -15.20
C GLY A 230 9.44 2.13 -15.29
N CYS A 231 8.44 1.58 -14.60
CA CYS A 231 7.04 2.01 -14.73
C CYS A 231 6.54 2.93 -13.60
N THR A 232 7.22 2.93 -12.44
CA THR A 232 6.76 3.57 -11.19
C THR A 232 6.42 5.05 -11.35
N PHE A 233 7.26 5.82 -12.05
CA PHE A 233 7.08 7.25 -12.29
C PHE A 233 6.71 7.59 -13.73
N SER A 234 6.01 6.69 -14.42
CA SER A 234 5.53 6.94 -15.80
C SER A 234 4.59 8.16 -15.87
N ALA A 235 4.45 8.73 -17.08
CA ALA A 235 3.55 9.86 -17.30
C ALA A 235 2.08 9.52 -16.98
N ALA A 236 1.66 8.29 -17.29
CA ALA A 236 0.32 7.78 -16.98
C ALA A 236 -0.03 7.88 -15.48
N VAL A 237 0.98 7.76 -14.62
CA VAL A 237 0.83 7.95 -13.18
C VAL A 237 1.01 9.41 -12.79
N THR A 238 2.15 10.01 -13.14
CA THR A 238 2.59 11.32 -12.62
C THR A 238 1.75 12.50 -13.12
N GLN A 239 1.01 12.33 -14.21
CA GLN A 239 0.11 13.35 -14.77
C GLN A 239 -1.37 13.10 -14.44
N CYS A 240 -1.72 11.91 -13.93
CA CYS A 240 -3.10 11.58 -13.62
C CYS A 240 -3.61 12.35 -12.39
N LYS A 241 -4.62 13.21 -12.55
CA LYS A 241 -5.15 14.01 -11.43
C LYS A 241 -5.79 13.18 -10.31
N ALA A 242 -6.29 12.00 -10.63
CA ALA A 242 -6.98 11.14 -9.66
C ALA A 242 -6.03 10.33 -8.77
N ILE A 243 -4.75 10.21 -9.12
CA ILE A 243 -3.76 9.51 -8.28
C ILE A 243 -3.18 10.49 -7.25
N ASP A 244 -3.31 10.16 -5.97
CA ASP A 244 -2.80 11.01 -4.88
C ASP A 244 -1.38 10.60 -4.46
N ALA A 245 -1.08 9.30 -4.50
CA ALA A 245 0.20 8.75 -4.08
C ALA A 245 0.76 7.69 -5.05
N ILE A 246 2.07 7.70 -5.22
CA ILE A 246 2.83 6.71 -5.99
C ILE A 246 3.40 5.70 -5.00
N SER A 247 2.92 4.47 -5.06
CA SER A 247 3.47 3.33 -4.33
C SER A 247 4.69 2.79 -5.07
N ILE A 248 5.81 2.66 -4.37
CA ILE A 248 7.07 2.14 -4.91
C ILE A 248 7.30 0.73 -4.37
N HIS A 249 7.46 -0.24 -5.24
CA HIS A 249 7.93 -1.59 -4.90
C HIS A 249 9.39 -1.70 -5.32
N ARG A 250 10.29 -2.09 -4.42
CA ARG A 250 11.71 -2.24 -4.74
C ARG A 250 12.40 -3.25 -3.83
N TYR A 251 12.85 -4.36 -4.40
CA TYR A 251 13.65 -5.39 -3.72
C TYR A 251 15.14 -5.21 -4.06
N ALA A 252 15.74 -4.14 -3.53
CA ALA A 252 17.13 -3.77 -3.81
C ALA A 252 18.16 -4.61 -3.02
N ASN A 253 19.43 -4.56 -3.45
CA ASN A 253 20.56 -5.01 -2.64
C ASN A 253 20.67 -4.16 -1.36
N VAL A 254 21.29 -4.72 -0.31
CA VAL A 254 21.58 -4.00 0.94
C VAL A 254 23.02 -3.45 0.91
N PRO A 255 23.27 -2.11 0.96
CA PRO A 255 22.28 -1.07 1.23
C PRO A 255 21.49 -0.63 -0.01
N GLY A 256 20.19 -0.40 0.16
CA GLY A 256 19.26 -0.03 -0.91
C GLY A 256 19.35 1.42 -1.40
N GLN A 257 20.24 2.23 -0.79
CA GLN A 257 20.53 3.63 -1.14
C GLN A 257 19.26 4.51 -1.27
N TRP A 258 18.32 4.38 -0.32
CA TRP A 258 17.02 5.07 -0.38
C TRP A 258 17.15 6.59 -0.25
N SER A 259 18.00 7.04 0.66
CA SER A 259 18.32 8.46 0.85
C SER A 259 18.78 9.14 -0.43
N ASP A 260 19.60 8.43 -1.21
CA ASP A 260 20.26 8.98 -2.40
C ASP A 260 19.27 9.11 -3.57
N ASN A 261 18.24 8.25 -3.60
CA ASN A 261 17.18 8.30 -4.60
C ASN A 261 16.11 9.36 -4.29
N MET A 262 15.97 9.78 -3.03
CA MET A 262 14.91 10.69 -2.57
C MET A 262 14.80 11.99 -3.41
N PRO A 263 15.88 12.74 -3.71
CA PRO A 263 15.76 13.97 -4.50
C PRO A 263 15.21 13.72 -5.92
N ASN A 264 15.58 12.60 -6.53
CA ASN A 264 15.09 12.24 -7.86
C ASN A 264 13.61 11.83 -7.80
N TRP A 265 13.22 11.02 -6.81
CA TRP A 265 11.82 10.62 -6.64
C TRP A 265 10.90 11.81 -6.35
N LEU A 266 11.33 12.79 -5.55
CA LEU A 266 10.58 14.05 -5.34
C LEU A 266 10.35 14.80 -6.66
N LYS A 267 11.36 14.87 -7.52
CA LYS A 267 11.23 15.51 -8.84
C LYS A 267 10.31 14.70 -9.76
N GLN A 268 10.49 13.38 -9.82
CA GLN A 268 9.72 12.49 -10.69
C GLN A 268 8.25 12.37 -10.28
N ALA A 269 7.94 12.45 -8.98
CA ALA A 269 6.58 12.34 -8.46
C ALA A 269 5.66 13.50 -8.91
N ASN A 270 6.22 14.58 -9.46
CA ASN A 270 5.44 15.70 -10.02
C ASN A 270 4.41 16.25 -9.02
N GLY A 271 4.83 16.45 -7.78
CA GLY A 271 3.98 16.97 -6.69
C GLY A 271 3.07 15.93 -6.02
N LYS A 272 3.02 14.68 -6.50
CA LYS A 272 2.30 13.59 -5.83
C LYS A 272 3.04 13.12 -4.59
N LYS A 273 2.30 12.53 -3.65
CA LYS A 273 2.92 11.80 -2.54
C LYS A 273 3.60 10.53 -3.07
N PHE A 274 4.59 10.01 -2.38
CA PHE A 274 5.08 8.66 -2.61
C PHE A 274 5.56 8.01 -1.32
N TYR A 275 5.57 6.69 -1.31
CA TYR A 275 6.10 5.90 -0.21
C TYR A 275 6.61 4.56 -0.75
N LEU A 276 7.51 3.94 0.00
CA LEU A 276 8.02 2.61 -0.31
C LEU A 276 6.99 1.59 0.19
N GLU A 277 6.14 1.09 -0.69
CA GLU A 277 5.01 0.24 -0.33
C GLU A 277 5.38 -1.23 -0.19
N GLU A 278 6.42 -1.67 -0.91
CA GLU A 278 7.04 -2.96 -0.69
C GLU A 278 8.55 -2.88 -0.85
N TRP A 279 9.25 -3.45 0.11
CA TRP A 279 10.68 -3.68 0.08
C TRP A 279 11.00 -4.82 1.04
N GLY A 280 12.01 -5.62 0.71
CA GLY A 280 12.34 -6.83 1.47
C GLY A 280 13.84 -7.05 1.53
N ILE A 281 14.28 -7.71 2.61
CA ILE A 281 15.67 -8.14 2.78
C ILE A 281 15.73 -9.63 2.49
N ASP A 282 16.43 -9.98 1.41
CA ASP A 282 16.65 -11.37 1.01
C ASP A 282 17.44 -12.11 2.12
N SER A 283 16.72 -12.92 2.91
CA SER A 283 17.30 -13.65 4.05
C SER A 283 18.30 -14.73 3.63
N GLN A 284 18.34 -15.11 2.35
CA GLN A 284 19.31 -16.04 1.80
C GLN A 284 20.68 -15.38 1.61
N LYS A 285 20.70 -14.06 1.42
CA LYS A 285 21.91 -13.29 1.11
C LYS A 285 22.39 -12.40 2.25
N PHE A 286 21.48 -11.90 3.08
CA PHE A 286 21.78 -10.87 4.06
C PHE A 286 21.34 -11.27 5.48
N ASP A 287 22.09 -10.81 6.48
CA ASP A 287 21.67 -10.89 7.88
C ASP A 287 20.58 -9.83 8.14
N GLN A 288 19.35 -10.29 8.31
CA GLN A 288 18.21 -9.42 8.57
C GLN A 288 18.34 -8.61 9.88
N LYS A 289 19.12 -9.07 10.87
CA LYS A 289 19.29 -8.33 12.14
C LYS A 289 19.97 -6.99 11.93
N SER A 290 21.06 -6.97 11.15
CA SER A 290 21.79 -5.76 10.82
C SER A 290 21.17 -5.01 9.65
N ALA A 291 20.75 -5.72 8.59
CA ALA A 291 20.19 -5.11 7.39
C ALA A 291 18.90 -4.32 7.66
N PHE A 292 17.94 -4.86 8.42
CA PHE A 292 16.68 -4.17 8.67
C PHE A 292 16.88 -2.82 9.36
N VAL A 293 17.73 -2.80 10.39
CA VAL A 293 18.05 -1.57 11.13
C VAL A 293 18.73 -0.56 10.22
N SER A 294 19.70 -0.99 9.41
CA SER A 294 20.41 -0.13 8.46
C SER A 294 19.46 0.53 7.46
N GLU A 295 18.62 -0.27 6.81
CA GLU A 295 17.74 0.20 5.73
C GLU A 295 16.67 1.17 6.26
N VAL A 296 16.00 0.83 7.37
CA VAL A 296 14.98 1.71 7.95
C VAL A 296 15.60 3.00 8.48
N ASN A 297 16.81 2.95 9.06
CA ASN A 297 17.50 4.18 9.47
C ASN A 297 17.85 5.07 8.27
N ASN A 298 18.26 4.49 7.14
CA ASN A 298 18.50 5.25 5.91
C ASN A 298 17.22 5.92 5.40
N MET A 299 16.08 5.21 5.39
CA MET A 299 14.77 5.78 5.04
C MET A 299 14.34 6.90 6.00
N ASN A 300 14.50 6.68 7.31
CA ASN A 300 14.17 7.66 8.35
C ASN A 300 15.01 8.94 8.22
N SER A 301 16.29 8.82 7.82
CA SER A 301 17.19 9.97 7.67
C SER A 301 16.70 11.02 6.68
N VAL A 302 15.88 10.61 5.71
CA VAL A 302 15.27 11.48 4.69
C VAL A 302 13.76 11.58 4.83
N GLY A 303 13.17 11.03 5.90
CA GLY A 303 11.72 11.07 6.11
C GLY A 303 10.92 10.30 5.07
N LEU A 304 11.45 9.20 4.52
CA LEU A 304 10.78 8.32 3.57
C LEU A 304 9.85 7.34 4.31
N PRO A 305 8.53 7.39 4.11
CA PRO A 305 7.65 6.38 4.67
C PRO A 305 7.79 5.05 3.93
N ASN A 306 7.60 3.96 4.68
CA ASN A 306 7.86 2.62 4.16
C ASN A 306 6.91 1.57 4.73
N VAL A 307 6.70 0.49 3.97
CA VAL A 307 5.92 -0.69 4.32
C VAL A 307 6.79 -1.90 3.99
N TYR A 308 7.25 -2.63 5.01
CA TYR A 308 8.13 -3.78 4.81
C TYR A 308 7.35 -5.00 4.30
N TRP A 309 7.94 -5.72 3.35
CA TRP A 309 7.52 -7.04 2.89
C TRP A 309 8.45 -8.12 3.47
N GLN A 310 8.05 -8.91 4.46
CA GLN A 310 6.91 -8.68 5.34
C GLN A 310 7.26 -9.05 6.78
N ILE A 311 6.72 -8.28 7.74
CA ILE A 311 6.80 -8.63 9.16
C ILE A 311 5.75 -9.71 9.42
N LEU A 312 6.18 -10.83 10.00
CA LEU A 312 5.36 -12.02 10.21
C LEU A 312 4.98 -12.16 11.69
N PRO A 313 3.76 -12.61 12.00
CA PRO A 313 3.41 -13.09 13.34
C PRO A 313 4.38 -14.19 13.79
N PRO A 314 4.57 -14.43 15.10
CA PRO A 314 5.38 -15.55 15.55
C PRO A 314 4.90 -16.85 14.89
N SER A 315 5.85 -17.73 14.53
CA SER A 315 5.47 -19.06 14.07
C SER A 315 4.55 -19.72 15.12
N SER A 316 3.45 -20.30 14.65
CA SER A 316 2.38 -20.81 15.49
C SER A 316 1.88 -22.17 14.99
N GLY A 317 1.39 -22.99 15.93
CA GLY A 317 0.98 -24.36 15.62
C GLY A 317 2.16 -25.24 15.21
N SER A 318 1.88 -26.25 14.38
CA SER A 318 2.89 -27.12 13.75
C SER A 318 3.41 -26.56 12.41
N CYS A 319 3.22 -25.27 12.15
CA CYS A 319 3.60 -24.64 10.89
C CYS A 319 5.07 -24.22 10.90
N ASP A 320 5.94 -25.13 10.47
CA ASP A 320 7.34 -24.81 10.24
C ASP A 320 7.51 -24.00 8.96
N TYR A 321 8.25 -22.89 9.05
CA TYR A 321 8.61 -22.06 7.92
C TYR A 321 9.87 -21.26 8.26
N ASN A 322 10.84 -21.34 7.38
CA ASN A 322 12.05 -20.53 7.44
C ASN A 322 12.14 -19.70 6.15
N PRO A 323 12.07 -18.35 6.22
CA PRO A 323 12.24 -17.48 5.06
C PRO A 323 13.50 -17.79 4.23
N LYS A 324 14.58 -18.27 4.85
CA LYS A 324 15.81 -18.65 4.14
C LYS A 324 15.63 -19.80 3.15
N ASN A 325 14.59 -20.62 3.34
CA ASN A 325 14.29 -21.76 2.48
C ASN A 325 13.20 -21.42 1.44
N ASP A 326 12.65 -20.21 1.46
CA ASP A 326 11.62 -19.76 0.52
C ASP A 326 12.28 -19.14 -0.72
N GLY A 327 12.51 -19.94 -1.75
CA GLY A 327 13.16 -19.48 -2.99
C GLY A 327 12.35 -18.47 -3.80
N GLY A 328 11.06 -18.29 -3.52
CA GLY A 328 10.20 -17.33 -4.21
C GLY A 328 10.00 -16.03 -3.42
N ASP A 329 10.05 -16.11 -2.09
CA ASP A 329 9.76 -14.98 -1.21
C ASP A 329 10.54 -15.07 0.13
N PRO A 330 11.88 -14.88 0.10
CA PRO A 330 12.75 -15.03 1.26
C PRO A 330 12.78 -13.82 2.19
N PHE A 331 11.79 -12.94 2.13
CA PHE A 331 11.87 -11.61 2.75
C PHE A 331 11.24 -11.53 4.15
N GLY A 332 10.55 -12.58 4.60
CA GLY A 332 9.84 -12.59 5.87
C GLY A 332 10.75 -12.33 7.09
N ILE A 333 10.28 -11.50 8.04
CA ILE A 333 10.90 -11.31 9.36
C ILE A 333 9.86 -11.56 10.44
N TYR A 334 10.05 -12.61 11.25
CA TYR A 334 9.15 -12.85 12.40
C TYR A 334 9.32 -11.78 13.48
N THR A 335 8.19 -11.37 14.09
CA THR A 335 8.17 -10.47 15.26
C THR A 335 8.97 -10.98 16.47
N ASN A 336 9.19 -12.30 16.57
CA ASN A 336 10.00 -12.93 17.61
C ASN A 336 11.37 -13.45 17.13
N SER A 337 11.83 -13.03 15.93
CA SER A 337 13.12 -13.49 15.34
C SER A 337 14.37 -12.95 16.05
N GLY A 338 14.22 -11.98 16.95
CA GLY A 338 15.33 -11.24 17.56
C GLY A 338 15.91 -10.13 16.67
N VAL A 339 15.33 -9.86 15.50
CA VAL A 339 15.58 -8.61 14.75
C VAL A 339 15.00 -7.43 15.54
N ASN A 340 15.74 -6.33 15.66
CA ASN A 340 15.23 -5.11 16.30
C ASN A 340 14.25 -4.38 15.36
N LEU A 341 12.98 -4.78 15.40
CA LEU A 341 11.90 -4.13 14.66
C LEU A 341 11.42 -2.84 15.35
N VAL A 342 11.30 -2.86 16.68
CA VAL A 342 10.70 -1.77 17.48
C VAL A 342 11.44 -0.45 17.27
N GLY A 343 12.77 -0.45 17.40
CA GLY A 343 13.58 0.77 17.38
C GLY A 343 13.43 1.56 16.08
N PRO A 344 13.77 0.97 14.92
CA PRO A 344 13.69 1.67 13.64
C PRO A 344 12.26 2.06 13.22
N ILE A 345 11.25 1.19 13.47
CA ILE A 345 9.84 1.50 13.15
C ILE A 345 9.35 2.69 14.00
N LYS A 346 9.64 2.68 15.30
CA LYS A 346 9.24 3.79 16.19
C LYS A 346 9.95 5.09 15.82
N ALA A 347 11.23 5.02 15.42
CA ALA A 347 12.00 6.17 14.99
C ALA A 347 11.42 6.88 13.75
N ALA A 348 10.70 6.18 12.87
CA ALA A 348 10.06 6.79 11.70
C ALA A 348 9.09 7.91 12.11
N THR A 349 8.27 7.67 13.13
CA THR A 349 7.30 8.66 13.65
C THR A 349 7.93 9.80 14.45
N SER A 350 9.20 9.67 14.83
CA SER A 350 9.99 10.74 15.45
C SER A 350 10.78 11.56 14.41
N SER A 351 10.80 11.10 13.16
CA SER A 351 11.47 11.76 12.04
C SER A 351 10.47 12.64 11.29
N ALA A 352 10.92 13.82 10.86
CA ALA A 352 10.14 14.65 9.94
C ALA A 352 9.93 13.93 8.61
N ALA A 353 8.71 13.90 8.07
CA ALA A 353 8.48 13.37 6.74
C ALA A 353 9.01 14.30 5.63
N ALA A 354 9.42 13.72 4.51
CA ALA A 354 9.77 14.46 3.28
C ALA A 354 8.54 15.15 2.65
N GLN A 355 7.35 14.60 2.87
CA GLN A 355 6.07 15.11 2.39
C GLN A 355 5.06 15.09 3.54
N ASP A 356 4.14 16.03 3.59
CA ASP A 356 3.12 16.10 4.64
C ASP A 356 2.07 14.99 4.47
N TRP A 357 1.73 14.28 5.54
CA TRP A 357 0.72 13.21 5.60
C TRP A 357 -0.47 13.55 6.51
N THR A 358 -0.56 14.80 6.95
CA THR A 358 -1.71 15.30 7.72
C THR A 358 -2.99 15.17 6.90
N GLY A 359 -4.07 14.73 7.53
CA GLY A 359 -5.37 14.51 6.90
C GLY A 359 -5.55 13.11 6.32
N SER A 360 -4.51 12.47 5.79
CA SER A 360 -4.62 11.08 5.30
C SER A 360 -4.18 10.05 6.33
N LEU A 361 -3.06 10.27 7.01
CA LEU A 361 -2.59 9.37 8.07
C LEU A 361 -2.82 9.95 9.47
N TYR A 362 -2.46 11.23 9.66
CA TYR A 362 -2.49 11.93 10.95
C TYR A 362 -3.70 12.85 11.10
#